data_AF-A0A525JMI9-F1
#
_entry.id   AF-A0A525JMI9-F1
#
_cell.length_a   1.000
_cell.length_b   1.000
_cell.length_c   1.000
_cell.angle_alpha   90.00
_cell.angle_beta   90.00
_cell.angle_gamma   90.00
#
_symmetry.space_group_name_H-M   'P 1'
#
loop_
_entity.id
_entity.type
_entity.pdbx_description
1 polymer ?
#
loop_
_entity_poly.entity_id
_entity_poly.type
_entity_poly.pdbx_seq_one_letter_code
_entity_poly.pdbx_strand_id
1 'polypeptide(L)'
;MSWADSLIKLSTYEVENRQLRLTEIARKRADAETRLRVLIAEGEAESKRATQDAEAGWYHAGFAAGLKVRKAAIQAEIDALEAEERGAREALAEAFEEQKKYEQVAENMRVAQVKETNRRENAELDEVGMRAARRQAS
;
A
#
# COMPACT_ATOMS: atom_id res chain seq x y z
N MET A 1 -15.72 13.91 -19.03
CA MET A 1 -15.14 12.93 -18.09
C MET A 1 -16.26 12.01 -17.67
N SER A 2 -16.12 10.70 -17.91
CA SER A 2 -17.14 9.72 -17.50
C SER A 2 -17.14 9.56 -15.97
N TRP A 3 -18.23 9.05 -15.40
CA TRP A 3 -18.27 8.71 -13.97
C TRP A 3 -17.23 7.63 -13.63
N ALA A 4 -16.97 6.69 -14.55
CA ALA A 4 -15.98 5.65 -14.38
C ALA A 4 -14.56 6.22 -14.33
N ASP A 5 -14.24 7.23 -15.15
CA ASP A 5 -12.94 7.91 -15.12
C ASP A 5 -12.72 8.61 -13.77
N SER A 6 -13.80 9.15 -13.20
CA SER A 6 -13.77 9.83 -11.90
C SER A 6 -13.53 8.83 -10.75
N LEU A 7 -14.15 7.65 -10.80
CA LEU A 7 -13.92 6.58 -9.84
C LEU A 7 -12.53 5.98 -9.94
N ILE A 8 -12.02 5.75 -11.16
CA ILE A 8 -10.63 5.32 -11.36
C ILE A 8 -9.69 6.33 -10.71
N LYS A 9 -9.87 7.62 -11.00
CA LYS A 9 -9.03 8.68 -10.41
C LYS A 9 -9.08 8.68 -8.88
N LEU A 10 -10.27 8.58 -8.30
CA LEU A 10 -10.45 8.51 -6.85
C LEU A 10 -9.75 7.26 -6.26
N SER A 11 -9.94 6.09 -6.87
CA SER A 11 -9.31 4.85 -6.42
C SER A 11 -7.79 4.85 -6.56
N THR A 12 -7.24 5.51 -7.59
CA THR A 12 -5.80 5.73 -7.72
C THR A 12 -5.26 6.56 -6.55
N TYR A 13 -5.92 7.67 -6.20
CA TYR A 13 -5.53 8.47 -5.04
C TYR A 13 -5.62 7.68 -3.74
N GLU A 14 -6.62 6.82 -3.60
CA GLU A 14 -6.74 5.97 -2.42
C GLU A 14 -5.56 4.99 -2.31
N VAL A 15 -5.19 4.32 -3.41
CA VAL A 15 -4.01 3.45 -3.45
C VAL A 15 -2.73 4.23 -3.08
N GLU A 16 -2.53 5.43 -3.64
CA GLU A 16 -1.38 6.28 -3.32
C GLU A 16 -1.33 6.64 -1.83
N ASN A 17 -2.47 7.01 -1.23
CA ASN A 17 -2.57 7.31 0.20
C ASN A 17 -2.23 6.08 1.06
N ARG A 18 -2.70 4.89 0.66
CA ARG A 18 -2.39 3.63 1.37
C ARG A 18 -0.92 3.26 1.26
N GLN A 19 -0.30 3.47 0.10
CA GLN A 19 1.15 3.28 -0.09
C GLN A 19 1.97 4.23 0.78
N LEU A 20 1.58 5.51 0.85
CA LEU A 20 2.22 6.48 1.73
C LEU A 20 2.11 6.03 3.19
N ARG A 21 0.90 5.64 3.63
CA ARG A 21 0.69 5.15 5.00
C ARG A 21 1.56 3.93 5.32
N LEU A 22 1.61 2.95 4.42
CA LEU A 22 2.45 1.76 4.61
C LEU A 22 3.94 2.14 4.72
N THR A 23 4.39 3.09 3.92
CA THR A 23 5.78 3.59 3.94
C THR A 23 6.10 4.27 5.27
N GLU A 24 5.18 5.10 5.79
CA GLU A 24 5.34 5.75 7.09
C GLU A 24 5.46 4.74 8.25
N ILE A 25 4.60 3.71 8.26
CA ILE A 25 4.62 2.66 9.28
C ILE A 25 5.94 1.87 9.20
N ALA A 26 6.31 1.43 7.99
CA ALA A 26 7.56 0.69 7.78
C ALA A 26 8.80 1.49 8.22
N ARG A 27 8.81 2.81 7.96
CA ARG A 27 9.88 3.70 8.44
C ARG A 27 9.92 3.76 9.96
N LYS A 28 8.79 3.97 10.63
CA LYS A 28 8.72 3.99 12.10
C LYS A 28 9.21 2.69 12.71
N ARG A 29 8.86 1.54 12.11
CA ARG A 29 9.33 0.23 12.56
C ARG A 29 10.84 0.10 12.42
N ALA A 30 11.40 0.48 11.27
CA ALA A 30 12.85 0.47 11.06
C ALA A 30 13.61 1.36 12.06
N ASP A 31 13.05 2.53 12.37
CA ASP A 31 13.60 3.44 13.38
C ASP A 31 13.54 2.82 14.79
N ALA A 32 12.44 2.14 15.15
CA ALA A 32 12.30 1.43 16.43
C ALA A 32 13.28 0.24 16.56
N GLU A 33 13.42 -0.56 15.52
CA GLU A 33 14.42 -1.65 15.47
C GLU A 33 15.84 -1.11 15.63
N THR A 34 16.15 0.02 15.00
CA THR A 34 17.47 0.65 15.11
C THR A 34 17.73 1.11 16.55
N ARG A 35 16.74 1.74 17.20
CA ARG A 35 16.83 2.10 18.63
C ARG A 35 17.06 0.87 19.52
N LEU A 36 16.38 -0.24 19.24
CA LEU A 36 16.57 -1.48 20.00
C LEU A 36 17.99 -2.04 19.82
N ARG A 37 18.51 -2.08 18.59
CA ARG A 37 19.88 -2.51 18.30
C ARG A 37 20.92 -1.66 19.03
N VAL A 38 20.74 -0.34 19.05
CA VAL A 38 21.61 0.59 19.79
C VAL A 38 21.59 0.28 21.30
N LEU A 39 20.42 0.10 21.90
CA LEU A 39 20.31 -0.26 23.32
C LEU A 39 20.91 -1.63 23.65
N ILE A 40 20.85 -2.58 22.72
CA ILE A 40 21.53 -3.87 22.88
C ILE A 40 23.04 -3.66 22.94
N ALA A 41 23.62 -2.93 21.98
CA ALA A 41 25.04 -2.62 21.93
C ALA A 41 25.52 -1.83 23.16
N GLU A 42 24.76 -0.84 23.63
CA GLU A 42 25.05 -0.10 24.86
C GLU A 42 25.12 -1.03 26.07
N GLY A 43 24.16 -1.95 26.19
CA GLY A 43 24.13 -2.93 27.27
C GLY A 43 25.32 -3.88 27.27
N GLU A 44 25.73 -4.35 26.10
CA GLU A 44 26.91 -5.20 25.95
C GLU A 44 28.20 -4.45 26.32
N ALA A 45 28.30 -3.18 25.92
CA ALA A 45 29.44 -2.34 26.27
C ALA A 45 29.52 -2.10 27.79
N GLU A 46 28.40 -1.83 28.44
CA GLU A 46 28.34 -1.60 29.88
C GLU A 46 28.64 -2.88 30.69
N SER A 47 28.12 -4.04 30.24
CA SER A 47 28.43 -5.33 30.86
C SER A 47 29.92 -5.67 30.81
N LYS A 48 30.59 -5.41 29.67
CA LYS A 48 32.04 -5.59 29.54
C LYS A 48 32.82 -4.68 30.49
N ARG A 49 32.39 -3.43 30.69
CA ARG A 49 33.04 -2.52 31.65
C ARG A 49 32.86 -2.97 33.09
N ALA A 50 31.65 -3.37 33.47
CA ALA A 50 31.36 -3.84 34.83
C ALA A 50 32.16 -5.10 35.22
N THR A 51 32.52 -5.95 34.26
CA THR A 51 33.43 -7.10 34.52
C THR A 51 34.88 -6.70 34.80
N GLN A 52 35.27 -5.46 34.51
CA GLN A 52 36.64 -4.95 34.68
C GLN A 52 36.81 -4.10 35.95
N ASP A 53 35.72 -3.75 36.66
CA ASP A 53 35.74 -2.89 37.84
C ASP A 53 34.74 -3.38 38.91
N ALA A 54 35.27 -3.83 40.06
CA ALA A 54 34.48 -4.41 41.15
C ALA A 54 33.65 -3.37 41.93
N GLU A 55 34.03 -2.09 41.94
CA GLU A 55 33.24 -1.02 42.59
C GLU A 55 31.98 -0.67 41.78
N ALA A 56 31.95 -0.97 40.48
CA ALA A 56 30.82 -0.71 39.59
C ALA A 56 29.61 -1.65 39.78
N GLY A 57 29.75 -2.73 40.56
CA GLY A 57 28.77 -3.82 40.64
C GLY A 57 27.36 -3.41 41.12
N TRP A 58 27.24 -2.46 42.05
CA TRP A 58 25.93 -2.04 42.57
C TRP A 58 25.17 -1.14 41.59
N TYR A 59 25.87 -0.23 40.90
CA TYR A 59 25.30 0.60 39.83
C TYR A 59 24.89 -0.24 38.61
N HIS A 60 25.63 -1.33 38.35
CA HIS A 60 25.37 -2.23 37.22
C HIS A 60 24.01 -2.95 37.32
N ALA A 61 23.59 -3.38 38.51
CA ALA A 61 22.30 -4.05 38.69
C ALA A 61 21.10 -3.13 38.36
N GLY A 62 21.16 -1.86 38.80
CA GLY A 62 20.15 -0.86 38.50
C GLY A 62 20.11 -0.51 37.01
N PHE A 63 21.28 -0.34 36.38
CA PHE A 63 21.39 -0.13 34.94
C PHE A 63 20.80 -1.29 34.14
N ALA A 64 21.13 -2.53 34.50
CA ALA A 64 20.64 -3.73 33.81
C ALA A 64 19.11 -3.87 33.91
N ALA A 65 18.54 -3.59 35.09
CA ALA A 65 17.09 -3.57 35.28
C ALA A 65 16.41 -2.49 34.40
N GLY A 66 16.94 -1.26 34.41
CA GLY A 66 16.43 -0.18 33.56
C GLY A 66 16.58 -0.44 32.07
N LEU A 67 17.67 -1.08 31.66
CA LEU A 67 17.90 -1.49 30.27
C LEU A 67 16.89 -2.54 29.82
N LYS A 68 16.59 -3.54 30.67
CA LYS A 68 15.57 -4.55 30.40
C LYS A 68 14.20 -3.93 30.15
N VAL A 69 13.80 -2.96 30.99
CA VAL A 69 12.52 -2.24 30.84
C VAL A 69 12.47 -1.46 29.52
N ARG A 70 13.53 -0.71 29.19
CA ARG A 70 13.59 0.06 27.93
C ARG A 70 13.57 -0.83 26.69
N LYS A 71 14.30 -1.94 26.70
CA LYS A 71 14.27 -2.93 25.60
C LYS A 71 12.87 -3.51 25.42
N ALA A 72 12.21 -3.90 26.52
CA ALA A 72 10.85 -4.43 26.48
C ALA A 72 9.84 -3.41 25.94
N ALA A 73 9.97 -2.12 26.32
CA ALA A 73 9.11 -1.06 25.80
C ALA A 73 9.26 -0.86 24.28
N ILE A 74 10.49 -0.84 23.77
CA ILE A 74 10.73 -0.71 22.32
C ILE A 74 10.29 -1.98 21.58
N GLN A 75 10.48 -3.16 22.16
CA GLN A 75 9.98 -4.39 21.56
C GLN A 75 8.45 -4.36 21.43
N ALA A 76 7.73 -3.93 22.46
CA ALA A 76 6.27 -3.76 22.39
C ALA A 76 5.86 -2.72 21.33
N GLU A 77 6.64 -1.65 21.15
CA GLU A 77 6.44 -0.68 20.08
C GLU A 77 6.61 -1.32 18.69
N ILE A 78 7.66 -2.14 18.50
CA ILE A 78 7.90 -2.89 17.26
C ILE A 78 6.75 -3.85 16.98
N ASP A 79 6.32 -4.63 17.97
CA ASP A 79 5.24 -5.62 17.81
C ASP A 79 3.92 -4.93 17.39
N ALA A 80 3.63 -3.76 17.96
CA ALA A 80 2.48 -2.94 17.59
C ALA A 80 2.59 -2.41 16.15
N LEU A 81 3.77 -1.90 15.76
CA LEU A 81 4.03 -1.43 14.41
C LEU A 81 3.96 -2.55 13.37
N GLU A 82 4.40 -3.77 13.71
CA GLU A 82 4.26 -4.94 12.84
C GLU A 82 2.80 -5.33 12.62
N ALA A 83 1.98 -5.29 13.67
CA ALA A 83 0.55 -5.51 13.56
C ALA A 83 -0.12 -4.44 12.68
N GLU A 84 0.24 -3.18 12.89
CA GLU A 84 -0.23 -2.07 12.07
C GLU A 84 0.21 -2.21 10.59
N GLU A 85 1.45 -2.60 10.35
CA GLU A 85 1.99 -2.80 9.00
C GLU A 85 1.25 -3.91 8.26
N ARG A 86 0.93 -5.03 8.94
CA ARG A 86 0.10 -6.10 8.35
C ARG A 86 -1.27 -5.58 7.94
N GLY A 87 -1.97 -4.87 8.82
CA GLY A 87 -3.27 -4.29 8.51
C GLY A 87 -3.20 -3.26 7.37
N ALA A 88 -2.13 -2.46 7.31
CA ALA A 88 -1.92 -1.50 6.21
C ALA A 88 -1.65 -2.19 4.87
N ARG A 89 -0.94 -3.34 4.87
CA ARG A 89 -0.73 -4.17 3.67
C ARG A 89 -2.03 -4.78 3.16
N GLU A 90 -2.87 -5.28 4.06
CA GLU A 90 -4.21 -5.81 3.73
C GLU A 90 -5.09 -4.70 3.12
N ALA A 91 -5.17 -3.54 3.78
CA ALA A 91 -5.94 -2.39 3.27
C ALA A 91 -5.43 -1.90 1.90
N LEU A 92 -4.11 -1.91 1.66
CA LEU A 92 -3.54 -1.58 0.36
C LEU A 92 -3.93 -2.61 -0.71
N ALA A 93 -3.94 -3.91 -0.37
CA ALA A 93 -4.37 -4.97 -1.28
C ALA A 93 -5.85 -4.79 -1.68
N GLU A 94 -6.73 -4.50 -0.70
CA GLU A 94 -8.14 -4.22 -0.94
C GLU A 94 -8.34 -3.00 -1.86
N ALA A 95 -7.59 -1.91 -1.63
CA ALA A 95 -7.66 -0.71 -2.48
C ALA A 95 -7.24 -1.01 -3.93
N PHE A 96 -6.21 -1.84 -4.14
CA PHE A 96 -5.81 -2.28 -5.47
C PHE A 96 -6.87 -3.15 -6.15
N GLU A 97 -7.51 -4.06 -5.40
CA GLU A 97 -8.61 -4.86 -5.93
C GLU A 97 -9.79 -3.99 -6.36
N GLU A 98 -10.13 -2.97 -5.57
CA GLU A 98 -11.21 -2.04 -5.89
C GLU A 98 -10.88 -1.20 -7.12
N GLN A 99 -9.66 -0.66 -7.23
CA GLN A 99 -9.19 0.07 -8.41
C GLN A 99 -9.36 -0.78 -9.68
N LYS A 100 -8.92 -2.04 -9.65
CA LYS A 100 -9.05 -2.96 -10.79
C LYS A 100 -10.50 -3.22 -11.20
N LYS A 101 -11.43 -3.28 -10.24
CA LYS A 101 -12.86 -3.42 -10.54
C LYS A 101 -13.36 -2.22 -11.35
N TYR A 102 -12.97 -1.00 -10.96
CA TYR A 102 -13.35 0.20 -11.71
C TYR A 102 -12.72 0.25 -13.10
N GLU A 103 -11.45 -0.12 -13.24
CA GLU A 103 -10.77 -0.22 -14.54
C GLU A 103 -11.48 -1.21 -15.47
N GLN A 104 -11.86 -2.40 -14.96
CA GLN A 104 -12.58 -3.40 -15.75
C GLN A 104 -13.96 -2.91 -16.18
N VAL A 105 -14.68 -2.22 -15.31
CA VAL A 105 -15.99 -1.63 -15.65
C VAL A 105 -15.84 -0.56 -16.73
N ALA A 106 -14.87 0.33 -16.61
CA ALA A 106 -14.61 1.36 -17.61
C ALA A 106 -14.24 0.75 -18.97
N GLU A 107 -13.41 -0.29 -18.99
CA GLU A 107 -13.05 -0.98 -20.24
C GLU A 107 -14.26 -1.65 -20.88
N ASN A 108 -15.10 -2.33 -20.08
CA ASN A 108 -16.33 -2.95 -20.59
C ASN A 108 -17.27 -1.91 -21.21
N MET A 109 -17.40 -0.75 -20.58
CA MET A 109 -18.19 0.37 -21.11
C MET A 109 -17.63 0.88 -22.44
N ARG A 110 -16.30 1.07 -22.51
CA ARG A 110 -15.60 1.50 -23.73
C ARG A 110 -15.83 0.52 -24.88
N VAL A 111 -15.67 -0.78 -24.63
CA VAL A 111 -15.88 -1.85 -25.61
C VAL A 111 -17.34 -1.88 -26.08
N ALA A 112 -18.30 -1.73 -25.17
CA ALA A 112 -19.73 -1.68 -25.52
C ALA A 112 -20.06 -0.47 -26.41
N GLN A 113 -19.47 0.70 -26.10
CA GLN A 113 -19.65 1.91 -26.89
C GLN A 113 -19.09 1.73 -28.31
N VAL A 114 -17.87 1.19 -28.46
CA VAL A 114 -17.28 0.91 -29.79
C VAL A 114 -18.15 -0.06 -30.59
N LYS A 115 -18.65 -1.13 -29.96
CA LYS A 115 -19.56 -2.09 -30.62
C LYS A 115 -20.83 -1.42 -31.11
N GLU A 116 -21.44 -0.57 -30.31
CA GLU A 116 -22.68 0.13 -30.70
C GLU A 116 -22.42 1.16 -31.82
N THR A 117 -21.31 1.89 -31.78
CA THR A 117 -20.91 2.79 -32.87
C THR A 117 -20.73 2.02 -34.18
N ASN A 118 -19.95 0.93 -34.16
CA ASN A 118 -19.75 0.10 -35.36
C ASN A 118 -21.07 -0.50 -35.87
N ARG A 119 -21.97 -0.90 -34.97
CA ARG A 119 -23.30 -1.40 -35.35
C ARG A 119 -24.12 -0.36 -36.09
N ARG A 120 -24.09 0.90 -35.63
CA ARG A 120 -24.78 2.03 -36.27
C ARG A 120 -24.17 2.37 -37.63
N GLU A 121 -22.86 2.49 -37.69
CA GLU A 121 -22.14 2.79 -38.95
C GLU A 121 -22.39 1.71 -40.01
N ASN A 122 -22.34 0.43 -39.64
CA ASN A 122 -22.65 -0.66 -40.57
C ASN A 122 -24.11 -0.60 -41.07
N ALA A 123 -25.08 -0.33 -40.19
CA ALA A 123 -26.48 -0.19 -40.59
C ALA A 123 -26.68 0.97 -41.57
N GLU A 124 -26.00 2.10 -41.37
CA GLU A 124 -26.03 3.24 -42.30
C GLU A 124 -25.42 2.89 -43.66
N LEU A 125 -24.28 2.19 -43.68
CA LEU A 125 -23.64 1.74 -44.93
C LEU A 125 -24.53 0.75 -45.70
N ASP A 126 -25.17 -0.19 -45.00
CA ASP A 126 -26.10 -1.15 -45.58
C ASP A 126 -27.30 -0.45 -46.23
N GLU A 127 -27.87 0.56 -45.57
CA GLU A 127 -28.96 1.36 -46.14
C GLU A 127 -28.54 2.13 -47.39
N VAL A 128 -27.35 2.73 -47.40
CA VAL A 128 -26.82 3.45 -48.57
C VAL A 128 -26.57 2.49 -49.72
N GLY A 129 -26.00 1.31 -49.45
CA GLY A 129 -25.80 0.24 -50.43
C GLY A 129 -27.10 -0.23 -51.05
N MET A 130 -28.12 -0.49 -50.23
CA MET A 130 -29.46 -0.87 -50.72
C MET A 130 -30.11 0.23 -51.57
N ARG A 131 -29.98 1.51 -51.18
CA ARG A 131 -30.48 2.65 -51.96
C ARG A 131 -29.75 2.82 -53.29
N ALA A 132 -28.44 2.55 -53.34
CA ALA A 132 -27.66 2.58 -54.57
C ALA A 132 -28.06 1.44 -55.52
N ALA A 133 -28.18 0.21 -55.01
CA ALA A 133 -28.61 -0.95 -55.78
C ALA A 133 -30.00 -0.77 -56.39
N ARG A 134 -30.97 -0.23 -55.62
CA ARG A 134 -32.31 0.07 -56.13
C ARG A 134 -32.32 1.09 -57.27
N ARG A 135 -31.41 2.08 -57.23
CA ARG A 135 -31.29 3.10 -58.30
C ARG A 135 -30.68 2.56 -59.59
N GLN A 136 -29.88 1.49 -59.54
CA GLN A 136 -29.31 0.85 -60.74
C GLN A 136 -30.28 -0.14 -61.40
N ALA A 137 -31.28 -0.63 -60.66
CA ALA A 137 -32.26 -1.60 -61.15
C ALA A 137 -33.52 -0.96 -61.78
N SER A 138 -33.62 0.37 -61.75
CA SER A 138 -34.70 1.20 -62.31
C SER A 138 -34.22 1.94 -63.54
#